data_AF-A0A416JXW6-F1
#
_entry.id   AF-A0A416JXW6-F1
#
_cell.length_a   1.000
_cell.length_b   1.000
_cell.length_c   1.000
_cell.angle_alpha   90.00
_cell.angle_beta   90.00
_cell.angle_gamma   90.00
#
_symmetry.space_group_name_H-M   'P 1'
#
loop_
_entity.id
_entity.type
_entity.pdbx_description
1 polymer ?
#
loop_
_entity_poly.entity_id
_entity_poly.type
_entity_poly.pdbx_seq_one_letter_code
_entity_poly.pdbx_strand_id
1 'polypeptide(L)'
;MLQFILRQCADRSKTYYAGGYSMAGLFSLWAAYQTDAFAGVAAVSPSIWFPDFLQYMKEHDIRTESVYLSLGDREEKTRNPVMAKGFAWVMKNNSVWI
;
A
#
# COMPACT_ATOMS: atom_id res chain seq x y z
N MET A 1 11.99 7.52 -9.02
CA MET A 1 11.46 8.05 -7.75
C MET A 1 11.88 7.20 -6.55
N LEU A 2 11.49 5.93 -6.44
CA LEU A 2 11.84 5.07 -5.28
C LEU A 2 13.36 5.00 -5.00
N GLN A 3 14.17 4.80 -6.04
CA GLN A 3 15.64 4.78 -5.91
C GLN A 3 16.23 6.08 -5.34
N PHE A 4 15.59 7.22 -5.60
CA PHE A 4 16.03 8.50 -5.02
C PHE A 4 15.70 8.56 -3.52
N ILE A 5 14.51 8.11 -3.13
CA ILE A 5 14.08 8.05 -1.72
C ILE A 5 14.99 7.08 -0.95
N LEU A 6 15.27 5.90 -1.50
CA LEU A 6 16.14 4.90 -0.88
C LEU A 6 17.55 5.42 -0.63
N ARG A 7 18.09 6.27 -1.53
CA ARG A 7 19.37 6.93 -1.30
C ARG A 7 19.35 7.90 -0.12
N GLN A 8 18.21 8.53 0.16
CA GLN A 8 18.05 9.38 1.35
C GLN A 8 17.81 8.54 2.62
N CYS A 9 17.25 7.34 2.47
CA CYS A 9 17.01 6.38 3.54
C CYS A 9 18.17 5.39 3.76
N ALA A 10 19.39 5.74 3.36
CA ALA A 10 20.56 4.85 3.45
C ALA A 10 21.10 4.68 4.89
N ASP A 11 20.69 5.55 5.81
CA ASP A 11 21.12 5.51 7.21
C ASP A 11 20.39 4.40 7.98
N ARG A 12 21.06 3.26 8.11
CA ARG A 12 20.53 2.07 8.80
C ARG A 12 20.37 2.23 10.31
N SER A 13 20.83 3.35 10.90
CA SER A 13 20.56 3.66 12.31
C SER A 13 19.13 4.15 12.56
N LYS A 14 18.39 4.47 11.49
CA LYS A 14 17.05 5.03 11.54
C LYS A 14 16.01 4.07 11.00
N THR A 15 14.84 4.13 11.59
CA THR A 15 13.66 3.40 11.13
C THR A 15 12.84 4.31 10.22
N TYR A 16 12.59 3.86 8.99
CA TYR A 16 11.82 4.60 8.01
C TYR A 16 10.44 4.02 7.81
N TYR A 17 9.45 4.90 7.72
CA TYR A 17 8.08 4.55 7.38
C TYR A 17 7.66 5.34 6.14
N ALA A 18 7.01 4.68 5.19
CA ALA A 18 6.46 5.35 4.01
C ALA A 18 4.94 5.40 4.10
N GLY A 19 4.34 6.58 3.92
CA GLY A 19 2.89 6.68 3.98
C GLY A 19 2.33 7.71 3.05
N GLY A 20 1.06 7.52 2.69
CA GLY A 20 0.39 8.44 1.79
C GLY A 20 -1.11 8.22 1.70
N TYR A 21 -1.77 9.27 1.21
CA TYR A 21 -3.19 9.29 0.91
C TYR A 21 -3.42 9.13 -0.60
N SER A 22 -4.48 8.41 -1.01
CA SER A 22 -4.87 8.28 -2.43
C SER A 22 -3.74 7.69 -3.29
N MET A 23 -3.24 8.43 -4.28
CA MET A 23 -2.14 7.99 -5.14
C MET A 23 -0.82 7.80 -4.37
N ALA A 24 -0.59 8.60 -3.33
CA ALA A 24 0.58 8.42 -2.47
C ALA A 24 0.45 7.17 -1.59
N GLY A 25 -0.78 6.78 -1.24
CA GLY A 25 -1.07 5.51 -0.57
C GLY A 25 -0.81 4.32 -1.49
N LEU A 26 -1.20 4.42 -2.75
CA LEU A 26 -0.89 3.43 -3.78
C LEU A 26 0.63 3.27 -3.94
N PHE A 27 1.36 4.39 -4.04
CA PHE A 27 2.82 4.37 -4.15
C PHE A 27 3.49 3.78 -2.91
N SER A 28 3.02 4.12 -1.70
CA SER A 28 3.57 3.59 -0.45
C SER A 28 3.36 2.07 -0.36
N LEU A 29 2.17 1.60 -0.75
CA LEU A 29 1.86 0.18 -0.82
C LEU A 29 2.71 -0.52 -1.87
N TRP A 30 2.86 0.06 -3.07
CA TRP A 30 3.74 -0.48 -4.11
C TRP A 30 5.20 -0.55 -3.65
N ALA A 31 5.69 0.48 -2.94
CA ALA A 31 7.04 0.51 -2.38
C ALA A 31 7.27 -0.64 -1.40
N ALA A 32 6.27 -1.02 -0.60
CA ALA A 32 6.35 -2.19 0.29
C ALA A 32 6.56 -3.53 -0.42
N TYR A 33 6.10 -3.68 -1.68
CA TYR A 33 6.41 -4.86 -2.50
C TYR A 33 7.81 -4.80 -3.12
N GLN A 34 8.39 -3.61 -3.24
CA GLN A 34 9.64 -3.41 -3.96
C GLN A 34 10.88 -3.49 -3.07
N THR A 35 10.79 -3.06 -1.81
CA THR A 35 11.94 -2.92 -0.92
C THR A 35 11.57 -3.22 0.53
N ASP A 36 12.55 -3.71 1.29
CA ASP A 36 12.53 -3.94 2.74
C ASP A 36 13.11 -2.76 3.53
N ALA A 37 13.51 -1.68 2.85
CA ALA A 37 14.13 -0.51 3.49
C ALA A 37 13.19 0.27 4.43
N PHE A 38 11.87 0.03 4.35
CA PHE A 38 10.89 0.62 5.25
C PHE A 38 10.46 -0.42 6.27
N ALA A 39 10.49 -0.07 7.56
CA ALA A 39 9.97 -0.94 8.61
C ALA A 39 8.45 -1.14 8.47
N GLY A 40 7.76 -0.14 7.95
CA GLY A 40 6.38 -0.32 7.52
C GLY A 40 5.88 0.78 6.61
N VAL A 41 4.71 0.53 6.03
CA VAL A 41 4.02 1.50 5.18
C VAL A 41 2.59 1.78 5.63
N ALA A 42 2.14 3.02 5.49
CA ALA A 42 0.80 3.47 5.83
C ALA A 42 0.06 4.00 4.59
N ALA A 43 -0.88 3.22 4.08
CA ALA A 43 -1.67 3.56 2.91
C ALA A 43 -3.10 3.92 3.34
N VAL A 44 -3.47 5.19 3.18
CA VAL A 44 -4.81 5.71 3.48
C VAL A 44 -5.58 5.94 2.19
N SER A 45 -6.76 5.33 2.05
CA SER A 45 -7.55 5.37 0.81
C SER A 45 -6.68 5.10 -0.45
N PRO A 46 -5.82 4.06 -0.46
CA PRO A 46 -4.96 3.81 -1.60
C PRO A 46 -5.79 3.56 -2.85
N SER A 47 -5.36 4.13 -3.98
CA SER A 47 -6.04 3.96 -5.27
C SER A 47 -5.78 2.58 -5.89
N ILE A 48 -6.01 1.51 -5.13
CA ILE A 48 -5.78 0.09 -5.49
C ILE A 48 -6.60 -0.38 -6.69
N TRP A 49 -7.63 0.38 -7.05
CA TRP A 49 -8.44 0.18 -8.24
C TRP A 49 -7.70 0.49 -9.54
N PHE A 50 -6.49 1.06 -9.44
CA PHE A 50 -5.64 1.29 -10.59
C PHE A 50 -5.44 -0.03 -11.37
N PRO A 51 -5.53 0.02 -12.71
CA PRO A 51 -5.42 -1.18 -13.54
C PRO A 51 -4.19 -2.03 -13.17
N ASP A 52 -4.38 -3.35 -13.17
CA ASP A 52 -3.36 -4.36 -12.89
C ASP A 52 -2.75 -4.35 -11.47
N PHE A 53 -3.05 -3.35 -10.64
CA PHE A 53 -2.44 -3.25 -9.31
C PHE A 53 -2.91 -4.36 -8.36
N LEU A 54 -4.19 -4.74 -8.42
CA LEU A 54 -4.71 -5.89 -7.66
C LEU A 54 -4.10 -7.21 -8.09
N GLN A 55 -3.79 -7.36 -9.39
CA GLN A 55 -3.13 -8.56 -9.89
C GLN A 55 -1.67 -8.58 -9.44
N TYR A 56 -0.98 -7.43 -9.55
CA TYR A 56 0.37 -7.23 -9.05
C TYR A 56 0.50 -7.59 -7.55
N MET A 57 -0.44 -7.16 -6.71
CA MET A 57 -0.46 -7.52 -5.28
C MET A 57 -0.66 -9.01 -5.02
N LYS A 58 -1.27 -9.76 -5.95
CA LYS A 58 -1.47 -11.22 -5.82
C LYS A 58 -0.28 -12.01 -6.30
N GLU A 59 0.47 -11.47 -7.26
CA GLU A 59 1.62 -12.13 -7.87
C GLU A 59 2.93 -11.85 -7.14
N HIS A 60 2.95 -10.87 -6.22
CA HIS A 60 4.14 -10.46 -5.49
C HIS A 60 3.89 -10.48 -4.00
N ASP A 61 4.92 -10.81 -3.23
CA ASP A 61 4.89 -10.80 -1.78
C ASP A 61 5.34 -9.43 -1.24
N ILE A 62 4.73 -9.02 -0.12
CA ILE A 62 5.15 -7.83 0.63
C ILE A 62 6.54 -8.09 1.21
N ARG A 63 7.44 -7.11 1.08
CA ARG A 63 8.82 -7.18 1.60
C ARG A 63 9.03 -6.41 2.91
N THR A 64 8.07 -5.58 3.30
CA THR A 64 8.11 -4.81 4.55
C THR A 64 7.36 -5.51 5.67
N GLU A 65 7.83 -5.38 6.91
CA GLU A 65 7.26 -6.10 8.06
C GLU A 65 5.83 -5.65 8.41
N SER A 66 5.50 -4.37 8.25
CA SER A 66 4.20 -3.83 8.67
C SER A 66 3.53 -3.01 7.57
N VAL A 67 2.25 -3.27 7.32
CA VAL A 67 1.44 -2.50 6.35
C VAL A 67 0.14 -2.05 7.03
N TYR A 68 0.03 -0.76 7.26
CA TYR A 68 -1.18 -0.12 7.73
C TYR A 68 -2.05 0.31 6.54
N LEU A 69 -3.26 -0.22 6.47
CA LEU A 69 -4.24 0.11 5.45
C LEU A 69 -5.45 0.75 6.10
N SER A 70 -5.69 2.02 5.79
CA SER A 70 -6.91 2.71 6.17
C SER A 70 -7.82 2.80 4.95
N LEU A 71 -8.92 2.04 5.00
CA LEU A 71 -9.97 2.06 4.00
C LEU A 71 -11.20 2.72 4.62
N GLY A 72 -11.86 3.60 3.87
CA GLY A 72 -13.10 4.20 4.33
C GLY A 72 -14.25 3.22 4.14
N ASP A 73 -15.10 3.03 5.16
CA ASP A 73 -16.32 2.19 5.10
C ASP A 73 -17.31 2.58 3.98
N ARG A 74 -17.13 3.75 3.36
CA ARG A 74 -17.92 4.24 2.23
C ARG A 74 -17.30 3.97 0.86
N GLU A 75 -16.05 3.52 0.81
CA GLU A 75 -15.32 3.27 -0.44
C GLU A 75 -15.79 1.99 -1.13
N GLU A 76 -16.20 0.97 -0.37
CA GLU A 76 -16.85 -0.25 -0.90
C GLU A 76 -18.20 0.03 -1.58
N LYS A 77 -18.82 1.17 -1.26
CA LYS A 77 -20.13 1.61 -1.82
C LYS A 77 -19.98 2.60 -2.96
N THR A 78 -18.76 2.84 -3.46
CA THR A 78 -18.59 3.69 -4.63
C THR A 78 -19.25 3.07 -5.86
N ARG A 79 -19.91 3.92 -6.66
CA ARG A 79 -20.61 3.54 -7.91
C ARG A 79 -19.71 2.84 -8.94
N ASN A 80 -18.39 2.88 -8.79
CA ASN A 80 -17.46 2.23 -9.70
C ASN A 80 -17.21 0.78 -9.24
N PRO A 81 -17.71 -0.23 -9.97
CA PRO A 81 -17.61 -1.64 -9.58
C PRO A 81 -16.16 -2.15 -9.53
N VAL A 82 -15.23 -1.52 -10.24
CA VAL A 82 -13.79 -1.87 -10.18
C VAL A 82 -13.19 -1.42 -8.84
N MET A 83 -13.55 -0.21 -8.37
CA MET A 83 -13.12 0.29 -7.08
C MET A 83 -13.67 -0.55 -5.94
N ALA A 84 -14.97 -0.83 -5.97
CA ALA A 84 -15.63 -1.65 -4.95
C ALA A 84 -15.00 -3.05 -4.85
N LYS A 85 -14.68 -3.71 -5.98
CA LYS A 85 -14.02 -5.02 -5.99
C LYS A 85 -12.61 -4.97 -5.40
N GLY A 86 -11.83 -3.94 -5.71
CA GLY A 86 -10.49 -3.77 -5.16
C GLY A 86 -10.50 -3.59 -3.65
N PHE A 87 -11.33 -2.67 -3.17
CA PHE A 87 -11.48 -2.40 -1.74
C PHE A 87 -12.02 -3.61 -0.98
N ALA A 88 -13.04 -4.29 -1.51
CA ALA A 88 -13.56 -5.50 -0.91
C ALA A 88 -12.53 -6.64 -0.85
N TRP A 89 -11.67 -6.79 -1.88
CA TRP A 89 -10.60 -7.79 -1.84
C TRP A 89 -9.56 -7.46 -0.76
N VAL A 90 -9.14 -6.21 -0.65
CA VAL A 90 -8.20 -5.78 0.39
C VAL A 90 -8.81 -5.94 1.78
N MET A 91 -10.07 -5.54 2.00
CA MET A 91 -10.78 -5.73 3.28
C MET A 91 -10.90 -7.20 3.68
N LYS A 92 -11.11 -8.11 2.70
CA LYS A 92 -11.30 -9.55 2.96
C LYS A 92 -9.99 -10.33 3.14
N ASN A 93 -8.91 -9.90 2.50
CA ASN A 93 -7.62 -10.61 2.50
C ASN A 93 -6.57 -9.96 3.40
N ASN A 94 -6.74 -8.67 3.72
CA ASN A 94 -5.88 -7.92 4.63
C ASN A 94 -6.72 -7.40 5.79
N SER A 95 -7.30 -8.33 6.55
CA SER A 95 -7.79 -8.07 7.90
C SER A 95 -6.70 -7.30 8.62
N VAL A 96 -6.98 -6.03 8.92
CA VAL A 96 -6.08 -5.09 9.58
C VAL A 96 -5.46 -5.79 10.79
N TRP A 97 -4.17 -6.10 10.71
CA TRP A 97 -3.35 -6.38 11.88
C TRP A 97 -3.09 -5.03 12.53
N ILE A 98 -3.87 -4.74 13.56
CA ILE A 98 -3.45 -3.86 14.65
C ILE A 98 -2.40 -4.64 15.45
#